data_AF-A0A955H8L3-F1
#
_entry.id   AF-A0A955H8L3-F1
#
_cell.length_a   1.000
_cell.length_b   1.000
_cell.length_c   1.000
_cell.angle_alpha   90.00
_cell.angle_beta   90.00
_cell.angle_gamma   90.00
#
_symmetry.space_group_name_H-M   'P 1'
#
loop_
_entity.id
_entity.type
_entity.pdbx_description
1 polymer ?
#
loop_
_entity_poly.entity_id
_entity_poly.type
_entity_poly.pdbx_seq_one_letter_code
_entity_poly.pdbx_strand_id
1 'polypeptide(L)'
;MNTLNKTHWLSGKNLVVLLIGMLVMYFGVTTMVDKRFAEFETNTRSQITEQLVLVSAISEATSRNGADAVTESIVKDCSVSERIQFDDLLNNLNNNLNRTQLTELERLFGRCGSFYSERKSVMVARLTREVEILEGYVNQLSVILDKDISSEYSLEDWKKLSEEEKKQSELFANLVVLQDEIISTLLSGKNAQSPEIEEILQQVREVQETLLVANAQASALRTRLISL
;
A
#
# COMPACT_ATOMS: atom_id res chain seq x y z
N MET A 1 -3.46 34.07 -73.10
CA MET A 1 -4.08 32.81 -72.63
C MET A 1 -3.18 31.67 -73.04
N ASN A 2 -2.28 31.25 -72.14
CA ASN A 2 -1.42 30.08 -72.35
C ASN A 2 -2.17 28.84 -71.88
N THR A 3 -2.24 27.85 -72.77
CA THR A 3 -2.82 26.53 -72.56
C THR A 3 -2.03 25.77 -71.49
N LEU A 4 -2.76 25.24 -70.50
CA LEU A 4 -2.30 24.34 -69.46
C LEU A 4 -1.48 23.18 -70.05
N ASN A 5 -0.20 23.15 -69.69
CA ASN A 5 0.75 22.09 -69.99
C ASN A 5 0.32 20.83 -69.22
N LYS A 6 -0.38 19.88 -69.87
CA LYS A 6 -0.72 18.57 -69.27
C LYS A 6 0.59 17.78 -69.12
N THR A 7 1.18 17.88 -67.94
CA THR A 7 2.33 17.11 -67.51
C THR A 7 2.07 15.61 -67.65
N HIS A 8 2.85 14.95 -68.52
CA HIS A 8 2.95 13.50 -68.72
C HIS A 8 3.52 12.75 -67.49
N TRP A 9 3.32 13.28 -66.28
CA TRP A 9 3.94 12.81 -65.03
C TRP A 9 3.36 11.47 -64.54
N LEU A 10 2.15 11.11 -64.99
CA LEU A 10 1.47 9.83 -64.73
C LEU A 10 1.71 8.81 -65.87
N SER A 11 2.97 8.56 -66.23
CA SER A 11 3.32 7.33 -66.97
C SER A 11 3.12 6.14 -66.02
N GLY A 12 2.51 5.04 -66.49
CA GLY A 12 2.28 3.84 -65.66
C GLY A 12 3.53 3.31 -64.96
N LYS A 13 4.72 3.57 -65.51
CA LYS A 13 6.01 3.25 -64.88
C LYS A 13 6.29 4.06 -63.61
N ASN A 14 5.95 5.35 -63.59
CA ASN A 14 6.14 6.22 -62.42
C ASN A 14 5.18 5.84 -61.28
N LEU A 15 3.96 5.42 -61.63
CA LEU A 15 2.95 4.98 -60.66
C LEU A 15 3.37 3.66 -59.97
N VAL A 16 3.94 2.71 -60.72
CA VAL A 16 4.48 1.47 -60.15
C VAL A 16 5.64 1.74 -59.20
N VAL A 17 6.57 2.62 -59.57
CA VAL A 17 7.71 2.99 -58.69
C VAL A 17 7.22 3.64 -57.39
N LEU A 18 6.23 4.54 -57.47
CA LEU A 18 5.60 5.14 -56.29
C LEU A 18 4.93 4.10 -55.37
N LEU A 19 4.18 3.17 -55.95
CA LEU A 19 3.52 2.10 -55.18
C LEU A 19 4.53 1.19 -54.49
N ILE A 20 5.60 0.78 -55.18
CA ILE A 20 6.67 -0.02 -54.58
C ILE A 20 7.36 0.75 -53.46
N GLY A 21 7.68 2.03 -53.67
CA GLY A 21 8.26 2.89 -52.64
C GLY A 21 7.38 3.02 -51.40
N MET A 22 6.07 3.19 -51.60
CA MET A 22 5.09 3.25 -50.51
C MET A 22 4.98 1.91 -49.77
N LEU A 23 5.04 0.78 -50.47
CA LEU A 23 4.97 -0.56 -49.89
C LEU A 23 6.22 -0.89 -49.07
N VAL A 24 7.41 -0.53 -49.55
CA VAL A 24 8.68 -0.66 -48.81
C VAL A 24 8.67 0.23 -47.57
N MET A 25 8.20 1.48 -47.71
CA MET A 25 8.07 2.39 -46.56
C MET A 25 7.08 1.86 -45.53
N TYR A 26 5.92 1.38 -45.96
CA TYR A 26 4.92 0.76 -45.08
C TYR A 26 5.53 -0.43 -44.32
N PHE A 27 6.18 -1.36 -45.02
CA PHE A 27 6.81 -2.52 -44.39
C PHE A 27 7.96 -2.15 -43.44
N GLY A 28 8.75 -1.13 -43.79
CA GLY A 28 9.80 -0.59 -42.92
C GLY A 28 9.23 0.03 -41.64
N VAL A 29 8.13 0.78 -41.76
CA VAL A 29 7.44 1.38 -40.60
C VAL A 29 6.80 0.29 -39.74
N THR A 30 6.08 -0.67 -40.31
CA THR A 30 5.44 -1.75 -39.53
C THR A 30 6.46 -2.57 -38.75
N THR A 31 7.55 -2.99 -39.41
CA THR A 31 8.60 -3.76 -38.72
C THR A 31 9.32 -2.98 -37.62
N MET A 32 9.50 -1.65 -37.79
CA MET A 32 10.05 -0.80 -36.75
C MET A 32 9.08 -0.64 -35.57
N VAL A 33 7.79 -0.47 -35.86
CA VAL A 33 6.72 -0.37 -34.87
C VAL A 33 6.60 -1.67 -34.07
N ASP A 34 6.59 -2.83 -34.73
CA ASP A 34 6.52 -4.14 -34.08
C ASP A 34 7.70 -4.38 -33.12
N LYS A 35 8.92 -4.02 -33.55
CA LYS A 35 10.11 -4.11 -32.69
C LYS A 35 10.01 -3.23 -31.46
N ARG A 36 9.50 -2.00 -31.61
CA ARG A 36 9.30 -1.07 -30.49
C ARG A 36 8.24 -1.59 -29.53
N PHE A 37 7.13 -2.14 -30.03
CA PHE A 37 6.11 -2.76 -29.18
C PHE A 37 6.66 -3.96 -28.40
N ALA A 38 7.43 -4.84 -29.04
CA ALA A 38 8.08 -5.96 -28.35
C ALA A 38 9.08 -5.51 -27.28
N GLU A 39 9.86 -4.45 -27.54
CA GLU A 39 10.76 -3.84 -26.57
C GLU A 39 9.98 -3.24 -25.38
N PHE A 40 8.90 -2.50 -25.66
CA PHE A 40 8.03 -1.95 -24.62
C PHE A 40 7.34 -3.04 -23.78
N GLU A 41 6.86 -4.11 -24.42
CA GLU A 41 6.27 -5.25 -23.72
C GLU A 41 7.28 -5.86 -22.74
N THR A 42 8.49 -6.15 -23.23
CA THR A 42 9.57 -6.76 -22.42
C THR A 42 9.96 -5.87 -21.25
N ASN A 43 10.12 -4.56 -21.49
CA ASN A 43 10.46 -3.61 -20.44
C ASN A 43 9.34 -3.51 -19.39
N THR A 44 8.09 -3.44 -19.81
CA THR A 44 6.94 -3.34 -18.90
C THR A 44 6.81 -4.60 -18.04
N ARG A 45 7.02 -5.79 -18.63
CA ARG A 45 7.07 -7.05 -17.86
C ARG A 45 8.18 -7.03 -16.80
N SER A 46 9.37 -6.55 -17.14
CA SER A 46 10.47 -6.41 -16.17
C SER A 46 10.08 -5.49 -15.01
N GLN A 47 9.47 -4.34 -15.31
CA GLN A 47 8.99 -3.41 -14.30
C GLN A 47 7.92 -4.03 -13.38
N ILE A 48 6.99 -4.81 -13.94
CA ILE A 48 6.00 -5.55 -13.14
C ILE A 48 6.70 -6.54 -12.20
N THR A 49 7.67 -7.30 -12.69
CA THR A 49 8.42 -8.26 -11.85
C THR A 49 9.17 -7.57 -10.72
N GLU A 50 9.89 -6.48 -11.00
CA GLU A 50 10.58 -5.68 -9.97
C GLU A 50 9.59 -5.12 -8.95
N GLN A 51 8.45 -4.62 -9.41
CA GLN A 51 7.40 -4.08 -8.55
C GLN A 51 6.76 -5.15 -7.67
N LEU A 52 6.54 -6.36 -8.18
CA LEU A 52 6.01 -7.49 -7.40
C LEU A 52 6.95 -7.91 -6.27
N VAL A 53 8.26 -7.89 -6.51
CA VAL A 53 9.27 -8.16 -5.48
C VAL A 53 9.20 -7.09 -4.38
N LEU A 54 9.09 -5.82 -4.77
CA LEU A 54 8.98 -4.70 -3.83
C LEU A 54 7.69 -4.76 -3.00
N VAL A 55 6.54 -4.93 -3.64
CA VAL A 55 5.23 -5.03 -3.00
C VAL A 55 5.18 -6.23 -2.04
N SER A 56 5.73 -7.38 -2.46
CA SER A 56 5.84 -8.56 -1.59
C SER A 56 6.69 -8.28 -0.36
N ALA A 57 7.88 -7.71 -0.53
CA ALA A 57 8.77 -7.38 0.59
C ALA A 57 8.14 -6.39 1.58
N ILE A 58 7.46 -5.36 1.08
CA ILE A 58 6.74 -4.39 1.91
C ILE A 58 5.60 -5.08 2.65
N SER A 59 4.81 -5.93 1.98
CA SER A 59 3.71 -6.65 2.63
C SER A 59 4.19 -7.57 3.77
N GLU A 60 5.32 -8.25 3.58
CA GLU A 60 5.93 -9.08 4.62
C GLU A 60 6.42 -8.22 5.80
N ALA A 61 7.11 -7.11 5.51
CA ALA A 61 7.58 -6.18 6.53
C ALA A 61 6.39 -5.63 7.35
N THR A 62 5.34 -5.15 6.68
CA THR A 62 4.10 -4.66 7.31
C THR A 62 3.47 -5.72 8.22
N SER A 63 3.43 -6.98 7.78
CA SER A 63 2.83 -8.08 8.54
C SER A 63 3.56 -8.40 9.86
N ARG A 64 4.88 -8.22 9.89
CA ARG A 64 5.72 -8.46 11.07
C ARG A 64 5.78 -7.27 12.02
N ASN A 65 4.96 -6.24 11.77
CA ASN A 65 5.13 -4.90 12.34
C ASN A 65 6.57 -4.39 12.14
N GLY A 66 7.28 -4.86 11.11
CA GLY A 66 8.59 -4.34 10.75
C GLY A 66 8.45 -2.97 10.12
N ALA A 67 9.54 -2.22 10.13
CA ALA A 67 9.67 -0.99 9.35
C ALA A 67 10.93 -1.08 8.51
N ASP A 68 10.88 -0.50 7.32
CA ASP A 68 12.09 -0.22 6.57
C ASP A 68 12.78 1.05 7.10
N ALA A 69 14.02 1.29 6.66
CA ALA A 69 14.84 2.42 7.11
C ALA A 69 14.19 3.79 6.85
N VAL A 70 13.30 3.91 5.86
CA VAL A 70 12.59 5.17 5.57
C VAL A 70 11.53 5.39 6.64
N THR A 71 10.74 4.38 6.95
CA THR A 71 9.71 4.45 8.00
C THR A 71 10.32 4.70 9.38
N GLU A 72 11.46 4.07 9.71
CA GLU A 72 12.18 4.32 10.96
C GLU A 72 12.70 5.76 11.10
N SER A 73 12.94 6.46 9.98
CA SER A 73 13.34 7.87 10.00
C SER A 73 12.17 8.84 10.22
N ILE A 74 10.95 8.40 9.89
CA ILE A 74 9.72 9.20 9.98
C ILE A 74 9.09 9.05 11.37
N VAL A 75 8.97 7.83 11.86
CA VAL A 75 8.33 7.53 13.15
C VAL A 75 9.39 7.32 14.21
N LYS A 76 9.58 8.32 15.08
CA LYS A 76 10.55 8.25 16.18
C LYS A 76 9.95 7.47 17.35
N ASP A 77 10.60 6.37 17.73
CA ASP A 77 10.28 5.66 18.97
C ASP A 77 10.59 6.55 20.18
N CYS A 78 9.91 6.30 21.30
CA CYS A 78 10.28 6.89 22.56
C CYS A 78 11.59 6.26 23.08
N SER A 79 12.28 6.93 24.00
CA SER A 79 13.53 6.40 24.53
C SER A 79 13.31 5.09 25.28
N VAL A 80 14.34 4.22 25.34
CA VAL A 80 14.25 2.94 26.07
C VAL A 80 13.84 3.16 27.54
N SER A 81 14.35 4.23 28.17
CA SER A 81 13.95 4.60 29.53
C SER A 81 12.47 4.96 29.66
N GLU A 82 11.91 5.66 28.67
CA GLU A 82 10.49 6.03 28.67
C GLU A 82 9.60 4.82 28.44
N ARG A 83 9.99 3.89 27.54
CA ARG A 83 9.25 2.64 27.33
C ARG A 83 9.22 1.78 28.59
N ILE A 84 10.35 1.63 29.28
CA ILE A 84 10.40 0.87 30.55
C ILE A 84 9.46 1.50 31.61
N GLN A 85 9.48 2.82 31.74
CA GLN A 85 8.61 3.52 32.70
C GLN A 85 7.12 3.40 32.31
N PHE A 86 6.83 3.49 31.01
CA PHE A 86 5.49 3.32 30.49
C PHE A 86 4.93 1.91 30.78
N ASP A 87 5.73 0.88 30.50
CA ASP A 87 5.37 -0.52 30.76
C ASP A 87 5.18 -0.79 32.27
N ASP A 88 6.03 -0.21 33.12
CA ASP A 88 5.90 -0.32 34.58
C ASP A 88 4.60 0.33 35.09
N LEU A 89 4.25 1.52 34.59
CA LEU A 89 3.01 2.19 34.97
C LEU A 89 1.77 1.43 34.45
N LEU A 90 1.80 0.92 33.22
CA LEU A 90 0.70 0.09 32.67
C LEU A 90 0.49 -1.20 33.49
N ASN A 91 1.56 -1.88 33.88
CA ASN A 91 1.44 -3.09 34.71
C ASN A 91 0.84 -2.80 36.10
N ASN A 92 1.05 -1.58 36.59
CA ASN A 92 0.54 -1.13 37.88
C ASN A 92 -0.85 -0.47 37.81
N LEU A 93 -1.50 -0.42 36.64
CA LEU A 93 -2.83 0.19 36.48
C LEU A 93 -3.88 -0.44 37.43
N ASN A 94 -3.82 -1.76 37.62
CA ASN A 94 -4.70 -2.52 38.50
C ASN A 94 -4.44 -2.29 40.00
N ASN A 95 -3.30 -1.70 40.35
CA ASN A 95 -2.88 -1.45 41.74
C ASN A 95 -3.28 -0.05 42.24
N ASN A 96 -4.25 0.61 41.58
CA ASN A 96 -4.71 1.96 41.88
C ASN A 96 -3.56 2.98 41.91
N LEU A 97 -3.01 3.26 40.73
CA LEU A 97 -2.04 4.33 40.53
C LEU A 97 -2.52 5.64 41.18
N ASN A 98 -1.61 6.33 41.86
CA ASN A 98 -1.91 7.66 42.39
C ASN A 98 -2.01 8.70 41.25
N ARG A 99 -2.59 9.87 41.53
CA ARG A 99 -2.84 10.90 40.52
C ARG A 99 -1.57 11.32 39.77
N THR A 100 -0.43 11.44 40.46
CA THR A 100 0.85 11.78 39.84
C THR A 100 1.32 10.70 38.87
N GLN A 101 1.17 9.44 39.24
CA GLN A 101 1.50 8.29 38.38
C GLN A 101 0.58 8.21 37.16
N LEU A 102 -0.72 8.51 37.31
CA LEU A 102 -1.65 8.55 36.19
C LEU A 102 -1.34 9.68 35.21
N THR A 103 -0.98 10.88 35.71
CA THR A 103 -0.55 11.99 34.85
C THR A 103 0.76 11.67 34.12
N GLU A 104 1.69 10.98 34.78
CA GLU A 104 2.92 10.54 34.12
C GLU A 104 2.65 9.44 33.08
N LEU A 105 1.71 8.54 33.35
CA LEU A 105 1.25 7.53 32.40
C LEU A 105 0.63 8.17 31.15
N GLU A 106 -0.26 9.16 31.32
CA GLU A 106 -0.85 9.93 30.21
C GLU A 106 0.24 10.61 29.37
N ARG A 107 1.20 11.27 30.02
CA ARG A 107 2.34 11.91 29.33
C ARG A 107 3.19 10.92 28.54
N LEU A 108 3.44 9.73 29.09
CA LEU A 108 4.19 8.66 28.42
C LEU A 108 3.35 7.99 27.32
N PHE A 109 2.05 7.84 27.52
CA PHE A 109 1.11 7.32 26.52
C PHE A 109 1.10 8.20 25.27
N GLY A 110 0.99 9.51 25.42
CA GLY A 110 1.07 10.46 24.30
C GLY A 110 2.42 10.47 23.56
N ARG A 111 3.47 9.84 24.12
CA ARG A 111 4.81 9.78 23.51
C ARG A 111 5.19 8.39 22.99
N CYS A 112 4.70 7.33 23.62
CA CYS A 112 5.05 5.93 23.32
C CYS A 112 3.87 5.13 22.76
N GLY A 113 2.64 5.48 23.14
CA GLY A 113 1.43 4.69 22.88
C GLY A 113 1.02 4.63 21.41
N SER A 114 1.26 5.71 20.65
CA SER A 114 0.93 5.78 19.23
C SER A 114 1.99 5.17 18.31
N PHE A 115 3.22 4.93 18.78
CA PHE A 115 4.37 4.55 17.96
C PHE A 115 4.09 3.38 17.00
N TYR A 116 3.56 2.28 17.52
CA TYR A 116 3.30 1.09 16.70
C TYR A 116 2.17 1.32 15.69
N SER A 117 1.16 2.11 16.06
CA SER A 117 0.03 2.46 15.18
C SER A 117 0.50 3.38 14.04
N GLU A 118 1.26 4.43 14.37
CA GLU A 118 1.84 5.37 13.39
C GLU A 118 2.77 4.64 12.42
N ARG A 119 3.65 3.78 12.95
CA ARG A 119 4.56 2.97 12.13
C ARG A 119 3.80 2.07 11.15
N LYS A 120 2.76 1.39 11.62
CA LYS A 120 1.93 0.56 10.75
C LYS A 120 1.21 1.42 9.70
N SER A 121 0.67 2.57 10.07
CA SER A 121 0.01 3.50 9.15
C SER A 121 0.91 3.92 8.00
N VAL A 122 2.17 4.29 8.28
CA VAL A 122 3.15 4.67 7.25
C VAL A 122 3.47 3.49 6.32
N MET A 123 3.72 2.30 6.89
CA MET A 123 4.01 1.10 6.10
C MET A 123 2.83 0.69 5.20
N VAL A 124 1.60 0.83 5.70
CA VAL A 124 0.39 0.54 4.92
C VAL A 124 0.19 1.55 3.81
N ALA A 125 0.33 2.85 4.10
CA ALA A 125 0.24 3.88 3.06
C ALA A 125 1.28 3.65 1.94
N ARG A 126 2.48 3.19 2.32
CA ARG A 126 3.49 2.76 1.36
C ARG A 126 3.03 1.55 0.54
N LEU A 127 2.52 0.49 1.19
CA LEU A 127 2.01 -0.70 0.49
C LEU A 127 0.93 -0.32 -0.53
N THR A 128 -0.05 0.50 -0.13
CA THR A 128 -1.13 0.96 -1.01
C THR A 128 -0.57 1.65 -2.26
N ARG A 129 0.36 2.59 -2.07
CA ARG A 129 1.02 3.29 -3.18
C ARG A 129 1.74 2.34 -4.13
N GLU A 130 2.48 1.36 -3.60
CA GLU A 130 3.23 0.43 -4.44
C GLU A 130 2.30 -0.54 -5.20
N VAL A 131 1.12 -0.85 -4.65
CA VAL A 131 0.06 -1.60 -5.35
C VAL A 131 -0.56 -0.75 -6.47
N GLU A 132 -0.77 0.55 -6.27
CA GLU A 132 -1.24 1.46 -7.34
C GLU A 132 -0.23 1.57 -8.49
N ILE A 133 1.07 1.59 -8.18
CA ILE A 133 2.13 1.58 -9.20
C ILE A 133 2.11 0.26 -9.98
N LEU A 134 1.96 -0.87 -9.29
CA LEU A 134 1.80 -2.18 -9.92
C LEU A 134 0.59 -2.20 -10.87
N GLU A 135 -0.56 -1.70 -10.42
CA GLU A 135 -1.75 -1.53 -11.25
C GLU A 135 -1.44 -0.74 -12.53
N GLY A 136 -0.71 0.37 -12.40
CA GLY A 136 -0.29 1.19 -13.53
C GLY A 136 0.48 0.40 -14.59
N TYR A 137 1.48 -0.39 -14.18
CA TYR A 137 2.25 -1.22 -15.11
C TYR A 137 1.43 -2.35 -15.72
N VAL A 138 0.59 -3.02 -14.92
CA VAL A 138 -0.30 -4.08 -15.42
C VAL A 138 -1.27 -3.52 -16.46
N ASN A 139 -1.88 -2.36 -16.20
CA ASN A 139 -2.77 -1.69 -17.15
C ASN A 139 -2.04 -1.27 -18.43
N GLN A 140 -0.81 -0.76 -18.32
CA GLN A 140 0.01 -0.43 -19.48
C GLN A 140 0.29 -1.66 -20.34
N LEU A 141 0.65 -2.79 -19.73
CA LEU A 141 0.91 -4.03 -20.45
C LEU A 141 -0.38 -4.62 -21.05
N SER A 142 -1.53 -4.50 -20.36
CA SER A 142 -2.84 -4.88 -20.92
C SER A 142 -3.15 -4.14 -22.22
N VAL A 143 -2.84 -2.85 -22.28
CA VAL A 143 -3.02 -2.02 -23.49
C VAL A 143 -2.05 -2.44 -24.60
N ILE A 144 -0.79 -2.75 -24.29
CA ILE A 144 0.20 -3.23 -25.28
C ILE A 144 -0.24 -4.57 -25.89
N LEU A 145 -0.80 -5.46 -25.08
CA LEU A 145 -1.21 -6.80 -25.50
C LEU A 145 -2.64 -6.88 -26.04
N ASP A 146 -3.40 -5.79 -25.96
CA ASP A 146 -4.84 -5.73 -26.27
C ASP A 146 -5.65 -6.83 -25.54
N LYS A 147 -5.30 -7.12 -24.29
CA LYS A 147 -6.01 -8.07 -23.43
C LYS A 147 -5.88 -7.71 -21.96
N ASP A 148 -6.90 -8.03 -21.16
CA ASP A 148 -6.80 -7.90 -19.70
C ASP A 148 -5.91 -9.00 -19.11
N ILE A 149 -4.82 -8.58 -18.46
CA ILE A 149 -3.86 -9.44 -17.76
C ILE A 149 -3.87 -9.23 -16.24
N SER A 150 -4.85 -8.51 -15.69
CA SER A 150 -4.97 -8.24 -14.25
C SER A 150 -4.94 -9.51 -13.39
N SER A 151 -5.58 -10.58 -13.89
CA SER A 151 -5.59 -11.89 -13.25
C SER A 151 -4.25 -12.61 -13.32
N GLU A 152 -3.46 -12.43 -14.38
CA GLU A 152 -2.12 -13.03 -14.52
C GLU A 152 -1.18 -12.53 -13.41
N TYR A 153 -1.40 -11.31 -12.92
CA TYR A 153 -0.59 -10.66 -11.88
C TYR A 153 -1.30 -10.56 -10.52
N SER A 154 -2.43 -11.26 -10.34
CA SER A 154 -3.22 -11.27 -9.09
C SER A 154 -3.54 -9.87 -8.55
N LEU A 155 -3.78 -8.89 -9.44
CA LEU A 155 -3.88 -7.49 -9.06
C LEU A 155 -4.99 -7.23 -8.03
N GLU A 156 -6.12 -7.90 -8.19
CA GLU A 156 -7.26 -7.79 -7.28
C GLU A 156 -6.95 -8.31 -5.86
N ASP A 157 -6.14 -9.36 -5.76
CA ASP A 157 -5.73 -9.90 -4.46
C ASP A 157 -4.72 -8.97 -3.77
N TRP A 158 -3.82 -8.31 -4.52
CA TRP A 158 -2.94 -7.26 -3.99
C TRP A 158 -3.72 -6.04 -3.47
N LYS A 159 -4.75 -5.61 -4.19
CA LYS A 159 -5.65 -4.53 -3.74
C LYS A 159 -6.38 -4.90 -2.46
N LYS A 160 -6.96 -6.10 -2.40
CA LYS A 160 -7.63 -6.60 -1.19
C LYS A 160 -6.67 -6.68 -0.01
N LEU A 161 -5.43 -7.13 -0.23
CA LEU A 161 -4.44 -7.17 0.84
C LEU A 161 -4.14 -5.77 1.37
N SER A 162 -3.93 -4.79 0.49
CA SER A 162 -3.74 -3.40 0.88
C SER A 162 -4.91 -2.87 1.73
N GLU A 163 -6.16 -3.15 1.33
CA GLU A 163 -7.34 -2.74 2.10
C GLU A 163 -7.44 -3.42 3.46
N GLU A 164 -7.16 -4.71 3.57
CA GLU A 164 -7.16 -5.41 4.87
C GLU A 164 -6.04 -4.89 5.80
N GLU A 165 -4.87 -4.56 5.26
CA GLU A 165 -3.78 -3.95 6.03
C GLU A 165 -4.15 -2.54 6.51
N LYS A 166 -4.85 -1.76 5.68
CA LYS A 166 -5.39 -0.43 6.02
C LYS A 166 -6.43 -0.53 7.13
N LYS A 167 -7.38 -1.44 7.01
CA LYS A 167 -8.36 -1.72 8.05
C LYS A 167 -7.68 -2.09 9.38
N GLN A 168 -6.65 -2.95 9.36
CA GLN A 168 -5.89 -3.24 10.57
C GLN A 168 -5.23 -1.99 11.15
N SER A 169 -4.60 -1.15 10.32
CA SER A 169 -3.98 0.10 10.78
C SER A 169 -4.98 1.03 11.46
N GLU A 170 -6.18 1.18 10.89
CA GLU A 170 -7.26 1.99 11.46
C GLU A 170 -7.73 1.40 12.82
N LEU A 171 -7.88 0.07 12.91
CA LEU A 171 -8.23 -0.60 14.16
C LEU A 171 -7.15 -0.43 15.24
N PHE A 172 -5.87 -0.47 14.88
CA PHE A 172 -4.78 -0.17 15.83
C PHE A 172 -4.82 1.28 16.31
N ALA A 173 -5.11 2.24 15.44
CA ALA A 173 -5.32 3.63 15.84
C ALA A 173 -6.50 3.78 16.80
N ASN A 174 -7.61 3.08 16.53
CA ASN A 174 -8.78 3.08 17.43
C ASN A 174 -8.45 2.50 18.81
N LEU A 175 -7.65 1.42 18.89
CA LEU A 175 -7.18 0.88 20.17
C LEU A 175 -6.37 1.91 20.98
N VAL A 176 -5.53 2.71 20.32
CA VAL A 176 -4.77 3.79 20.98
C VAL A 176 -5.73 4.86 21.53
N VAL A 177 -6.73 5.27 20.76
CA VAL A 177 -7.75 6.23 21.21
C VAL A 177 -8.53 5.70 22.42
N LEU A 178 -9.00 4.45 22.37
CA LEU A 178 -9.74 3.84 23.47
C LEU A 178 -8.88 3.70 24.74
N GLN A 179 -7.58 3.43 24.59
CA GLN A 179 -6.65 3.40 25.73
C GLN A 179 -6.46 4.79 26.36
N ASP A 180 -6.39 5.85 25.55
CA ASP A 180 -6.35 7.23 26.03
C ASP A 180 -7.63 7.62 26.79
N GLU A 181 -8.80 7.18 26.29
CA GLU A 181 -10.08 7.38 26.96
C GLU A 181 -10.15 6.69 28.32
N ILE A 182 -9.60 5.47 28.45
CA ILE A 182 -9.48 4.77 29.75
C ILE A 182 -8.63 5.59 30.71
N ILE A 183 -7.44 6.03 30.28
CA ILE A 183 -6.52 6.82 31.12
C ILE A 183 -7.19 8.13 31.57
N SER A 184 -7.83 8.84 30.63
CA SER A 184 -8.57 10.08 30.90
C SER A 184 -9.73 9.86 31.89
N THR A 185 -10.45 8.74 31.76
CA THR A 185 -11.56 8.38 32.64
C THR A 185 -11.06 8.09 34.05
N LEU A 186 -9.95 7.36 34.20
CA LEU A 186 -9.30 7.13 35.50
C LEU A 186 -8.80 8.44 36.13
N LEU A 187 -8.21 9.34 35.34
CA LEU A 187 -7.76 10.66 35.80
C LEU A 187 -8.90 11.57 36.30
N SER A 188 -10.11 11.39 35.76
CA SER A 188 -11.32 12.07 36.22
C SER A 188 -11.83 11.57 37.58
N GLY A 189 -11.21 10.52 38.13
CA GLY A 189 -11.51 9.96 39.45
C GLY A 189 -12.51 8.79 39.43
N LYS A 190 -12.83 8.28 38.24
CA LYS A 190 -13.61 7.04 38.09
C LYS A 190 -12.75 5.83 38.42
N ASN A 191 -13.36 4.76 38.93
CA ASN A 191 -12.66 3.51 39.21
C ASN A 191 -12.68 2.59 37.97
N ALA A 192 -11.80 1.57 37.97
CA ALA A 192 -11.67 0.60 36.89
C ALA A 192 -12.93 -0.25 36.64
N GLN A 193 -13.91 -0.25 37.56
CA GLN A 193 -15.18 -0.96 37.46
C GLN A 193 -16.36 -0.01 37.19
N SER A 194 -16.08 1.21 36.75
CA SER A 194 -17.11 2.18 36.45
C SER A 194 -17.83 1.80 35.16
N PRO A 195 -19.14 2.06 35.04
CA PRO A 195 -19.89 1.78 33.81
C PRO A 195 -19.25 2.39 32.56
N GLU A 196 -18.65 3.58 32.69
CA GLU A 196 -17.93 4.25 31.61
C GLU A 196 -16.71 3.44 31.13
N ILE A 197 -15.92 2.87 32.05
CA ILE A 197 -14.80 2.01 31.69
C ILE A 197 -15.28 0.66 31.12
N GLU A 198 -16.38 0.10 31.65
CA GLU A 198 -16.96 -1.12 31.09
C GLU A 198 -17.42 -0.95 29.64
N GLU A 199 -18.00 0.20 29.30
CA GLU A 199 -18.38 0.57 27.94
C GLU A 199 -17.17 0.68 27.01
N ILE A 200 -16.10 1.37 27.44
CA ILE A 200 -14.86 1.47 26.65
C ILE A 200 -14.24 0.08 26.45
N LEU A 201 -14.21 -0.76 27.49
CA LEU A 201 -13.70 -2.13 27.40
C LEU A 201 -14.53 -3.01 26.46
N GLN A 202 -15.83 -2.77 26.35
CA GLN A 202 -16.68 -3.44 25.35
C GLN A 202 -16.28 -3.04 23.93
N GLN A 203 -16.07 -1.75 23.67
CA GLN A 203 -15.57 -1.28 22.37
C GLN A 203 -14.18 -1.86 22.05
N VAL A 204 -13.27 -1.94 23.04
CA VAL A 204 -11.96 -2.59 22.88
C VAL A 204 -12.12 -4.04 22.43
N ARG A 205 -13.05 -4.81 23.01
CA ARG A 205 -13.32 -6.20 22.60
C ARG A 205 -13.78 -6.28 21.15
N GLU A 206 -14.72 -5.42 20.74
CA GLU A 206 -15.23 -5.39 19.36
C GLU A 206 -14.15 -5.05 18.33
N VAL A 207 -13.27 -4.09 18.66
CA VAL A 207 -12.12 -3.73 17.82
C VAL A 207 -11.13 -4.90 17.73
N GLN A 208 -10.85 -5.58 18.85
CA GLN A 208 -9.96 -6.76 18.88
C GLN A 208 -10.52 -7.93 18.05
N GLU A 209 -11.81 -8.22 18.16
CA GLU A 209 -12.47 -9.26 17.35
C GLU A 209 -12.38 -8.94 15.86
N THR A 210 -12.65 -7.68 15.48
CA THR A 210 -12.54 -7.24 14.09
C THR A 210 -11.10 -7.33 13.60
N LEU A 211 -10.12 -6.98 14.44
CA LEU A 211 -8.70 -7.05 14.12
C LEU A 211 -8.25 -8.50 13.90
N LEU A 212 -8.75 -9.46 14.70
CA LEU A 212 -8.47 -10.89 14.50
C LEU A 212 -8.94 -11.38 13.13
N VAL A 213 -10.14 -10.97 12.70
CA VAL A 213 -10.68 -11.34 11.38
C VAL A 213 -9.85 -10.72 10.26
N ALA A 214 -9.56 -9.41 10.33
CA ALA A 214 -8.76 -8.71 9.32
C ALA A 214 -7.33 -9.29 9.20
N ASN A 215 -6.71 -9.65 10.33
CA ASN A 215 -5.41 -10.33 10.37
C ASN A 215 -5.46 -11.69 9.65
N ALA A 216 -6.50 -12.49 9.90
CA ALA A 216 -6.66 -13.78 9.26
C ALA A 216 -6.86 -13.65 7.74
N GLN A 217 -7.66 -12.68 7.31
CA GLN A 217 -7.91 -12.40 5.89
C GLN A 217 -6.63 -11.94 5.18
N ALA A 218 -5.90 -10.98 5.74
CA ALA A 218 -4.63 -10.51 5.18
C ALA A 218 -3.56 -11.62 5.14
N SER A 219 -3.51 -12.48 6.18
CA SER A 219 -2.60 -13.63 6.21
C SER A 219 -2.89 -14.65 5.10
N ALA A 220 -4.17 -14.95 4.87
CA ALA A 220 -4.59 -15.84 3.79
C ALA A 220 -4.26 -15.27 2.40
N LEU A 221 -4.47 -13.96 2.20
CA LEU A 221 -4.11 -13.27 0.96
C LEU A 221 -2.59 -13.27 0.73
N ARG A 222 -1.78 -12.90 1.75
CA ARG A 222 -0.31 -12.95 1.67
C ARG A 222 0.20 -14.34 1.31
N THR A 223 -0.32 -15.38 1.97
CA THR A 223 0.09 -16.77 1.70
C THR A 223 -0.15 -17.13 0.23
N ARG A 224 -1.30 -16.74 -0.33
CA ARG A 224 -1.61 -16.98 -1.74
C ARG A 224 -0.67 -16.21 -2.67
N LEU A 225 -0.48 -14.92 -2.40
CA LEU A 225 0.30 -14.00 -3.24
C LEU A 225 1.80 -14.31 -3.25
N ILE A 226 2.38 -14.71 -2.12
CA ILE A 226 3.82 -15.01 -1.96
C ILE A 226 4.15 -16.43 -2.45
N SER A 227 3.15 -17.33 -2.51
CA SER A 227 3.32 -18.69 -3.03
C SER A 227 3.30 -18.79 -4.57
N LEU A 228 3.04 -17.68 -5.27
CA LEU A 228 3.05 -17.55 -6.73
C LEU A 228 4.45 -17.21 -7.25
#